data_AF-A0A383F481-F1
#
_entry.id   AF-A0A383F481-F1
#
_cell.length_a   1.000
_cell.length_b   1.000
_cell.length_c   1.000
_cell.angle_alpha   90.00
_cell.angle_beta   90.00
_cell.angle_gamma   90.00
#
_symmetry.space_group_name_H-M   'P 1'
#
loop_
_entity.id
_entity.type
_entity.pdbx_description
1 polymer ?
#
loop_
_entity_poly.entity_id
_entity_poly.type
_entity_poly.pdbx_seq_one_letter_code
_entity_poly.pdbx_strand_id
1 'polypeptide(L)'
;SEEIVATPGLSVVIPGPGDLRRAYNGDSESVEAAIQRVLAACKDFQVPCGITAGIDDVVERLEQGFKMIIASDLATIETGREFLRSF
;
A
#
# COMPACT_ATOMS: atom_id res chain seq x y z
N SER A 1 2.37 -11.51 9.07
CA SER A 1 1.77 -11.22 7.74
C SER A 1 2.17 -12.26 6.72
N GLU A 2 3.43 -12.67 6.76
CA GLU A 2 4.12 -13.68 5.94
C GLU A 2 3.29 -14.95 5.73
N GLU A 3 2.74 -15.55 6.78
CA GLU A 3 1.88 -16.75 6.68
C GLU A 3 0.66 -16.52 5.76
N ILE A 4 0.00 -15.37 5.88
CA ILE A 4 -1.14 -15.02 5.04
C ILE A 4 -0.66 -14.80 3.60
N VAL A 5 0.40 -13.99 3.41
CA VAL A 5 0.93 -13.67 2.08
C VAL A 5 1.36 -14.93 1.33
N ALA A 6 1.91 -15.92 2.04
CA ALA A 6 2.35 -17.19 1.46
C ALA A 6 1.19 -18.16 1.09
N THR A 7 -0.07 -17.80 1.34
CA THR A 7 -1.22 -18.69 1.07
C THR A 7 -1.36 -18.96 -0.43
N PRO A 8 -1.37 -20.24 -0.88
CA PRO A 8 -1.54 -20.56 -2.29
C PRO A 8 -2.84 -19.98 -2.88
N GLY A 9 -2.72 -19.31 -4.02
CA GLY A 9 -3.87 -18.69 -4.72
C GLY A 9 -4.22 -17.27 -4.27
N LEU A 10 -3.51 -16.70 -3.30
CA LEU A 10 -3.66 -15.29 -2.94
C LEU A 10 -3.15 -14.39 -4.07
N SER A 11 -3.96 -13.42 -4.49
CA SER A 11 -3.67 -12.58 -5.67
C SER A 11 -3.24 -11.15 -5.34
N VAL A 12 -3.60 -10.64 -4.17
CA VAL A 12 -3.28 -9.27 -3.73
C VAL A 12 -3.43 -9.16 -2.22
N VAL A 13 -2.64 -8.29 -1.60
CA VAL A 13 -2.79 -7.88 -0.19
C VAL A 13 -2.87 -6.37 -0.11
N ILE A 14 -3.78 -5.85 0.73
CA ILE A 14 -4.00 -4.41 0.89
C ILE A 14 -4.01 -4.08 2.39
N PRO A 15 -2.90 -3.56 2.96
CA PRO A 15 -2.96 -2.96 4.29
C PRO A 15 -3.81 -1.68 4.24
N GLY A 16 -5.00 -1.71 4.84
CA GLY A 16 -5.93 -0.58 4.87
C GLY A 16 -5.53 0.47 5.92
N PRO A 17 -5.04 1.67 5.55
CA PRO A 17 -4.55 2.64 6.53
C PRO A 17 -5.63 3.09 7.53
N GLY A 18 -6.89 3.21 7.08
CA GLY A 18 -8.02 3.58 7.94
C GLY A 18 -8.34 2.53 9.01
N ASP A 19 -8.28 1.24 8.67
CA ASP A 19 -8.48 0.14 9.62
C ASP A 19 -7.31 0.01 10.58
N LEU A 20 -6.07 0.14 10.08
CA LEU A 20 -4.87 0.15 10.92
C LEU A 20 -4.89 1.34 11.89
N ARG A 21 -5.32 2.53 11.46
CA ARG A 21 -5.49 3.69 12.34
C ARG A 21 -6.43 3.39 13.50
N ARG A 22 -7.52 2.65 13.26
CA ARG A 22 -8.42 2.20 14.33
C ARG A 22 -7.75 1.16 15.23
N ALA A 23 -7.08 0.16 14.65
CA ALA A 23 -6.43 -0.91 15.40
C ALA A 23 -5.29 -0.43 16.31
N TYR A 24 -4.55 0.60 15.88
CA TYR A 24 -3.45 1.21 16.63
C TYR A 24 -3.85 2.47 17.40
N ASN A 25 -5.15 2.68 17.68
CA ASN A 25 -5.65 3.83 18.45
C ASN A 25 -5.17 5.20 17.96
N GLY A 26 -5.00 5.33 16.65
CA GLY A 26 -4.59 6.56 16.01
C GLY A 26 -3.08 6.82 16.00
N ASP A 27 -2.24 5.92 16.51
CA ASP A 27 -0.78 6.05 16.49
C ASP A 27 -0.23 5.92 15.06
N SER A 28 0.21 7.04 14.50
CA SER A 28 0.70 7.12 13.12
C SER A 28 1.97 6.29 12.89
N GLU A 29 2.87 6.21 13.87
CA GLU A 29 4.13 5.46 13.72
C GLU A 29 3.86 3.96 13.65
N SER A 30 3.00 3.45 14.55
CA SER A 30 2.59 2.05 14.53
C SER A 30 1.81 1.68 13.26
N VAL A 31 0.98 2.59 12.74
CA VAL A 31 0.27 2.39 11.47
C VAL A 31 1.24 2.25 10.32
N GLU A 32 2.18 3.20 10.16
CA GLU A 32 3.15 3.14 9.07
C GLU A 32 4.06 1.92 9.19
N ALA A 33 4.51 1.58 10.40
CA ALA A 33 5.30 0.38 10.64
C ALA A 33 4.53 -0.91 10.25
N ALA A 34 3.22 -0.96 10.48
CA ALA A 34 2.38 -2.08 10.05
C ALA A 34 2.21 -2.14 8.53
N ILE A 35 2.00 -1.00 7.87
CA ILE A 35 1.92 -0.89 6.40
C ILE A 35 3.22 -1.40 5.77
N GLN A 36 4.37 -0.92 6.24
CA GLN A 36 5.67 -1.32 5.69
C GLN A 36 5.99 -2.80 5.94
N ARG A 37 5.59 -3.35 7.10
CA ARG A 37 5.72 -4.80 7.36
C ARG A 37 4.94 -5.64 6.36
N VAL A 38 3.71 -5.22 6.02
CA VAL A 38 2.90 -5.94 5.02
C VAL A 38 3.50 -5.79 3.63
N LEU A 39 3.96 -4.60 3.25
CA LEU A 39 4.63 -4.38 1.96
C LEU A 39 5.90 -5.24 1.83
N ALA A 40 6.72 -5.33 2.87
CA ALA A 40 7.92 -6.17 2.89
C ALA A 40 7.56 -7.64 2.65
N ALA A 41 6.56 -8.18 3.37
CA ALA A 41 6.09 -9.54 3.14
C ALA A 41 5.60 -9.75 1.69
N CYS A 42 4.83 -8.82 1.14
CA CYS A 42 4.39 -8.90 -0.25
C CYS A 42 5.56 -8.96 -1.24
N LYS A 43 6.62 -8.18 -1.01
CA LYS A 43 7.84 -8.23 -1.83
C LYS A 43 8.55 -9.57 -1.71
N ASP A 44 8.73 -10.07 -0.48
CA ASP A 44 9.44 -11.33 -0.22
C ASP A 44 8.75 -12.54 -0.87
N PHE A 45 7.42 -12.54 -0.89
CA PHE A 45 6.60 -13.62 -1.47
C PHE A 45 6.14 -13.33 -2.90
N GLN A 46 6.60 -12.23 -3.52
CA GLN A 46 6.24 -11.81 -4.88
C GLN A 46 4.73 -11.69 -5.13
N VAL A 47 3.97 -11.32 -4.09
CA VAL A 47 2.53 -11.04 -4.17
C VAL A 47 2.36 -9.53 -4.35
N PRO A 48 1.54 -9.05 -5.32
CA PRO A 48 1.26 -7.63 -5.44
C PRO A 48 0.65 -7.04 -4.17
N CYS A 49 1.22 -5.93 -3.70
CA CYS A 49 0.66 -5.15 -2.59
C CYS A 49 -0.09 -3.93 -3.14
N GLY A 50 -1.29 -3.67 -2.63
CA GLY A 50 -2.04 -2.44 -2.88
C GLY A 50 -2.19 -1.58 -1.64
N ILE A 51 -2.56 -0.31 -1.78
CA ILE A 51 -2.82 0.59 -0.65
C ILE A 51 -3.80 1.70 -1.04
N THR A 52 -4.54 2.23 -0.07
CA THR A 52 -5.26 3.49 -0.23
C THR A 52 -4.29 4.65 -0.04
N ALA A 53 -4.18 5.53 -1.03
CA ALA A 53 -3.30 6.69 -1.00
C ALA A 53 -4.06 7.93 -1.49
N GLY A 54 -3.62 9.10 -1.06
CA GLY A 54 -4.12 10.40 -1.49
C GLY A 54 -3.06 11.18 -2.29
N ILE A 55 -3.41 12.41 -2.66
CA ILE A 55 -2.53 13.29 -3.45
C ILE A 55 -1.18 13.54 -2.78
N ASP A 56 -1.15 13.58 -1.45
CA ASP A 56 0.05 13.90 -0.67
C ASP A 56 1.06 12.74 -0.63
N ASP A 57 0.62 11.49 -0.82
CA ASP A 57 1.48 10.31 -0.64
C ASP A 57 1.48 9.31 -1.81
N VAL A 58 0.67 9.50 -2.86
CA VAL A 58 0.58 8.55 -3.98
C VAL A 58 1.92 8.26 -4.66
N VAL A 59 2.75 9.28 -4.87
CA VAL A 59 4.07 9.11 -5.50
C VAL A 59 4.98 8.29 -4.60
N GLU A 60 5.04 8.63 -3.30
CA GLU A 60 5.82 7.89 -2.32
C GLU A 60 5.39 6.42 -2.24
N ARG A 61 4.07 6.14 -2.23
CA ARG A 61 3.55 4.76 -2.22
C ARG A 61 3.98 3.98 -3.48
N LEU A 62 3.98 4.62 -4.64
CA LEU A 62 4.45 3.99 -5.88
C LEU A 62 5.96 3.71 -5.84
N GLU A 63 6.77 4.64 -5.33
CA GLU A 63 8.21 4.47 -5.14
C GLU A 63 8.55 3.36 -4.14
N GLN A 64 7.79 3.28 -3.04
CA GLN A 64 7.90 2.19 -2.07
C GLN A 64 7.63 0.82 -2.70
N GLY A 65 6.91 0.77 -3.83
CA GLY A 65 6.70 -0.44 -4.62
C GLY A 65 5.30 -1.04 -4.51
N PHE A 66 4.32 -0.31 -3.96
CA PHE A 66 2.92 -0.70 -4.09
C PHE A 66 2.53 -0.74 -5.58
N LYS A 67 1.85 -1.82 -5.98
CA LYS A 67 1.49 -2.10 -7.38
C LYS A 67 0.05 -1.75 -7.71
N MET A 68 -0.77 -1.45 -6.71
CA MET A 68 -2.15 -1.04 -6.86
C MET A 68 -2.44 0.13 -5.91
N ILE A 69 -2.90 1.25 -6.45
CA ILE A 69 -3.31 2.41 -5.66
C ILE A 69 -4.83 2.52 -5.72
N ILE A 70 -5.46 2.60 -4.54
CA ILE A 70 -6.88 2.90 -4.39
C ILE A 70 -6.98 4.40 -4.06
N ALA A 71 -7.43 5.19 -5.02
CA ALA A 71 -7.59 6.64 -4.90
C ALA A 71 -9.07 7.02 -4.90
N SER A 72 -9.43 8.08 -4.17
CA SER A 72 -10.82 8.58 -4.06
C SER A 72 -11.12 9.78 -4.97
N ASP A 73 -10.11 10.37 -5.58
CA ASP A 73 -10.25 11.58 -6.40
C ASP A 73 -9.40 11.50 -7.67
N LEU A 74 -9.77 12.32 -8.65
CA LEU A 74 -9.12 12.34 -9.97
C LEU A 74 -7.69 12.87 -9.89
N ALA A 75 -7.42 13.87 -9.05
CA ALA A 75 -6.11 14.48 -8.93
C ALA A 75 -5.05 13.44 -8.52
N THR A 76 -5.36 12.61 -7.51
CA THR A 76 -4.50 11.51 -7.06
C THR A 76 -4.24 10.50 -8.18
N ILE A 77 -5.26 10.17 -8.97
CA ILE A 77 -5.14 9.26 -10.12
C ILE A 77 -4.22 9.86 -11.19
N GLU A 78 -4.40 11.13 -11.53
CA GLU A 78 -3.59 11.83 -12.54
C GLU A 78 -2.13 11.92 -12.11
N THR A 79 -1.85 12.36 -10.88
CA THR A 79 -0.50 12.43 -10.32
C THR A 79 0.20 11.06 -10.33
N GLY A 80 -0.48 10.01 -9.88
CA GLY A 80 0.09 8.64 -9.92
C GLY A 80 0.38 8.16 -11.35
N ARG A 81 -0.51 8.48 -12.31
CA ARG A 81 -0.31 8.13 -13.74
C ARG A 81 0.83 8.90 -14.39
N GLU A 82 1.02 10.16 -14.05
CA GLU A 82 2.13 10.99 -14.54
C GLU A 82 3.47 10.45 -14.04
N PHE A 83 3.56 10.14 -12.75
CA PHE A 83 4.75 9.52 -12.17
C PHE A 83 5.12 8.22 -12.88
N LEU A 84 4.15 7.33 -13.10
CA LEU A 84 4.40 6.04 -13.76
C LEU A 84 4.82 6.15 -15.24
N ARG A 85 4.52 7.25 -15.92
CA ARG A 85 4.96 7.49 -17.31
C ARG A 85 6.41 7.97 -17.42
N SER A 86 7.03 8.30 -16.29
CA SER A 86 8.41 8.78 -16.23
C SER A 86 9.45 7.64 -16.22
N PHE A 87 9.00 6.38 -16.28
CA PHE A 87 9.80 5.15 -16.34
C PHE A 87 9.35 4.26 -17.51
#